data_AF-A0A840E8U5-F1
#
_entry.id   AF-A0A840E8U5-F1
#
_cell.length_a   1.000
_cell.length_b   1.000
_cell.length_c   1.000
_cell.angle_alpha   90.00
_cell.angle_beta   90.00
_cell.angle_gamma   90.00
#
_symmetry.space_group_name_H-M   'P 1'
#
loop_
_entity.id
_entity.type
_entity.pdbx_description
1 polymer ?
#
loop_
_entity_poly.entity_id
_entity_poly.type
_entity_poly.pdbx_seq_one_letter_code
_entity_poly.pdbx_strand_id
1 'polypeptide(L)'
;MEHFAPAVQLGLTATPRRKDNVDTYDYFGEPVYEYSLHTGIEDGFLTPFRVREYTTRMDKYIYTGDDEVLIGEVEEGREYTEADFNRKLVIQAREKYRVELFLQAVDQRQKALVFCATQAHAALILDLINQLSDSLHADYCQRVTADDGARGEKALKEFQDDERTLPTILTTSQKLSTGVDASEVRHVVLLRPVNSMVEFKQIIGRGTRLHDGKEYFTIHDYVEAYQHFQDPEWDGPPQDQTTSRPYVAPEDRRVEEVADEGLNELALCPDCDNHPCVCERPRREITEIRLSPHKVVQIDSMVRTMFYDSSGRVISAEAFLHQLFGDLSELLKDEDELRRLWSRPETRRKLLQTLEEAGYSDAQLEDLRRLVQAENSDLFDVLRYVAYSKKVLPRLERATRARAYLSDYDANQQEFLNFVLDQYVKAGYEELDDSRLGALLVLKYHSVPDAKRVLGNPATIRQAFIELQGGLYRESA
;
A
#
# COMPACT_ATOMS: atom_id res chain seq x y z
N MET A 1 -21.04 33.63 3.10
CA MET A 1 -20.24 34.24 4.19
C MET A 1 -20.17 35.78 4.08
N GLU A 2 -21.09 36.42 3.36
CA GLU A 2 -21.09 37.88 3.12
C GLU A 2 -21.46 38.73 4.35
N HIS A 3 -22.11 38.12 5.34
CA HIS A 3 -22.52 38.78 6.59
C HIS A 3 -21.35 39.41 7.37
N PHE A 4 -20.14 38.85 7.26
CA PHE A 4 -18.95 39.30 7.98
C PHE A 4 -18.13 40.35 7.21
N ALA A 5 -18.63 40.89 6.09
CA ALA A 5 -17.97 42.00 5.42
C ALA A 5 -17.84 43.20 6.38
N PRO A 6 -16.66 43.85 6.50
CA PRO A 6 -15.48 43.80 5.61
C PRO A 6 -14.32 42.93 6.11
N ALA A 7 -14.56 41.90 6.92
CA ALA A 7 -13.49 41.04 7.42
C ALA A 7 -12.75 40.32 6.27
N VAL A 8 -11.42 40.22 6.38
CA VAL A 8 -10.60 39.41 5.48
C VAL A 8 -10.89 37.94 5.71
N GLN A 9 -11.12 37.19 4.65
CA GLN A 9 -11.46 35.77 4.69
C GLN A 9 -10.37 34.98 3.96
N LEU A 10 -9.77 34.01 4.63
CA LEU A 10 -8.77 33.11 4.07
C LEU A 10 -9.33 31.69 4.03
N GLY A 11 -9.41 31.10 2.83
CA GLY A 11 -9.81 29.71 2.63
C GLY A 11 -8.61 28.77 2.59
N LEU A 12 -8.74 27.60 3.21
CA LEU A 12 -7.74 26.52 3.15
C LEU A 12 -8.45 25.27 2.63
N THR A 13 -7.89 24.64 1.60
CA THR A 13 -8.40 23.39 1.03
C THR A 13 -7.25 22.44 0.74
N ALA A 14 -7.46 21.15 0.99
CA ALA A 14 -6.51 20.09 0.65
C ALA A 14 -6.72 19.53 -0.76
N THR A 15 -7.76 19.99 -1.47
CA THR A 15 -8.11 19.50 -2.81
C THR A 15 -8.20 20.66 -3.81
N PRO A 16 -7.51 20.56 -4.97
CA PRO A 16 -7.48 21.61 -5.99
C PRO A 16 -8.84 21.80 -6.67
N ARG A 17 -8.96 22.85 -7.49
CA ARG A 17 -10.20 23.22 -8.19
C ARG A 17 -10.66 22.10 -9.12
N ARG A 18 -11.91 21.68 -8.99
CA ARG A 18 -12.56 20.67 -9.84
C ARG A 18 -14.04 21.02 -10.02
N LYS A 19 -14.71 20.34 -10.97
CA LYS A 19 -16.14 20.50 -11.27
C LYS A 19 -17.05 20.38 -10.03
N ASP A 20 -16.64 19.59 -9.05
CA ASP A 20 -17.42 19.33 -7.84
C ASP A 20 -17.21 20.40 -6.74
N ASN A 21 -16.18 21.25 -6.86
CA ASN A 21 -15.78 22.26 -5.86
C ASN A 21 -15.73 23.68 -6.45
N VAL A 22 -16.39 23.92 -7.59
CA VAL A 22 -16.38 25.20 -8.31
C VAL A 22 -16.80 26.34 -7.40
N ASP A 23 -17.84 26.13 -6.58
CA ASP A 23 -18.38 27.13 -5.65
C ASP A 23 -17.35 27.67 -4.65
N THR A 24 -16.34 26.87 -4.26
CA THR A 24 -15.29 27.31 -3.33
C THR A 24 -14.35 28.31 -3.99
N TYR A 25 -13.96 28.05 -5.24
CA TYR A 25 -13.05 28.90 -6.00
C TYR A 25 -13.76 30.11 -6.58
N ASP A 26 -15.06 30.00 -6.86
CA ASP A 26 -15.88 31.14 -7.25
C ASP A 26 -16.04 32.14 -6.09
N TYR A 27 -16.08 31.66 -4.84
CA TYR A 27 -16.15 32.51 -3.66
C TYR A 27 -14.79 33.10 -3.24
N PHE A 28 -13.73 32.28 -3.15
CA PHE A 28 -12.42 32.71 -2.66
C PHE A 28 -11.48 33.22 -3.76
N GLY A 29 -11.79 32.98 -5.04
CA GLY A 29 -10.93 33.27 -6.17
C GLY A 29 -9.85 32.20 -6.40
N GLU A 30 -8.86 32.56 -7.21
CA GLU A 30 -7.73 31.68 -7.52
C GLU A 30 -6.81 31.48 -6.31
N PRO A 31 -6.22 30.27 -6.16
CA PRO A 31 -5.33 29.98 -5.03
C PRO A 31 -4.08 30.86 -5.09
N VAL A 32 -3.77 31.52 -3.98
CA VAL A 32 -2.55 32.34 -3.85
C VAL A 32 -1.27 31.50 -3.67
N TYR A 33 -1.43 30.25 -3.27
CA TYR A 33 -0.36 29.27 -3.09
C TYR A 33 -0.95 27.85 -3.15
N GLU A 34 -0.21 26.92 -3.75
CA GLU A 34 -0.56 25.50 -3.81
C GLU A 34 0.66 24.68 -3.40
N TYR A 35 0.44 23.70 -2.53
CA TYR A 35 1.46 22.74 -2.11
C TYR A 35 0.89 21.33 -2.32
N SER A 36 1.38 20.67 -3.36
CA SER A 36 0.80 19.41 -3.83
C SER A 36 1.23 18.22 -2.96
N LEU A 37 0.50 17.11 -3.11
CA LEU A 37 0.86 15.85 -2.46
C LEU A 37 2.25 15.38 -2.92
N HIS A 38 2.54 15.49 -4.22
CA HIS A 38 3.82 15.16 -4.82
C HIS A 38 4.97 15.94 -4.19
N THR A 39 4.87 17.28 -4.15
CA THR A 39 5.91 18.13 -3.54
C THR A 39 6.09 17.81 -2.07
N GLY A 40 4.99 17.54 -1.34
CA GLY A 40 5.08 17.11 0.06
C GLY A 40 5.84 15.80 0.26
N ILE A 41 5.72 14.86 -0.67
CA ILE A 41 6.46 13.59 -0.65
C ILE A 41 7.93 13.81 -1.02
N GLU A 42 8.21 14.57 -2.08
CA GLU A 42 9.58 14.88 -2.54
C GLU A 42 10.40 15.62 -1.48
N ASP A 43 9.78 16.59 -0.80
CA ASP A 43 10.42 17.36 0.28
C ASP A 43 10.57 16.53 1.58
N GLY A 44 10.04 15.30 1.62
CA GLY A 44 10.08 14.41 2.78
C GLY A 44 9.12 14.82 3.92
N PHE A 45 8.14 15.69 3.65
CA PHE A 45 7.13 16.10 4.62
C PHE A 45 5.90 15.16 4.66
N LEU A 46 5.75 14.29 3.67
CA LEU A 46 4.70 13.28 3.56
C LEU A 46 5.28 11.91 3.26
N THR A 47 4.67 10.88 3.83
CA THR A 47 5.00 9.48 3.54
C THR A 47 4.49 9.09 2.14
N PRO A 48 5.33 8.54 1.26
CA PRO A 48 4.91 7.96 0.00
C PRO A 48 4.00 6.74 0.18
N PHE A 49 3.36 6.29 -0.90
CA PHE A 49 2.49 5.13 -0.89
C PHE A 49 2.73 4.20 -2.07
N ARG A 50 2.25 2.96 -1.94
CA ARG A 50 2.21 1.97 -3.03
C ARG A 50 0.80 1.43 -3.23
N VAL A 51 0.50 0.96 -4.43
CA VAL A 51 -0.82 0.40 -4.78
C VAL A 51 -0.68 -1.09 -5.08
N ARG A 52 -1.47 -1.91 -4.39
CA ARG A 52 -1.68 -3.32 -4.71
C ARG A 52 -3.09 -3.48 -5.25
N GLU A 53 -3.17 -3.80 -6.53
CA GLU A 53 -4.42 -4.01 -7.24
C GLU A 53 -4.84 -5.48 -7.10
N TYR A 54 -6.12 -5.69 -6.81
CA TYR A 54 -6.73 -7.00 -6.69
C TYR A 54 -7.88 -7.10 -7.70
N THR A 55 -7.68 -7.85 -8.78
CA THR A 55 -8.76 -8.20 -9.71
C THR A 55 -9.26 -9.58 -9.37
N THR A 56 -10.57 -9.77 -9.23
CA THR A 56 -11.17 -11.09 -8.96
C THR A 56 -12.08 -11.52 -10.09
N ARG A 57 -12.23 -12.83 -10.31
CA ARG A 57 -13.21 -13.33 -11.29
C ARG A 57 -14.68 -12.97 -10.96
N MET A 58 -14.93 -12.39 -9.79
CA MET A 58 -16.25 -12.01 -9.28
C MET A 58 -16.45 -10.49 -9.20
N ASP A 59 -15.69 -9.71 -9.96
CA ASP A 59 -15.91 -8.26 -10.10
C ASP A 59 -17.20 -7.96 -10.91
N LYS A 60 -17.69 -8.98 -11.64
CA LYS A 60 -19.03 -9.05 -12.24
C LYS A 60 -19.71 -10.34 -11.81
N TYR A 61 -21.01 -10.27 -11.55
CA TYR A 61 -21.81 -11.44 -11.20
C TYR A 61 -23.12 -11.46 -11.97
N ILE A 62 -23.46 -12.60 -12.56
CA ILE A 62 -24.77 -12.85 -13.15
C ILE A 62 -25.39 -13.97 -12.33
N TYR A 63 -26.59 -13.72 -11.82
CA TYR A 63 -27.34 -14.76 -11.12
C TYR A 63 -27.71 -15.88 -12.08
N THR A 64 -27.41 -17.11 -11.67
CA THR A 64 -27.88 -18.33 -12.32
C THR A 64 -28.53 -19.21 -11.28
N GLY A 65 -29.56 -19.97 -11.66
CA GLY A 65 -30.42 -20.73 -10.72
C GLY A 65 -29.77 -21.84 -9.91
N ASP A 66 -28.44 -22.01 -9.96
CA ASP A 66 -27.65 -22.87 -9.08
C ASP A 66 -27.20 -22.17 -7.77
N ASP A 67 -27.36 -20.84 -7.67
CA ASP A 67 -27.09 -20.08 -6.44
C ASP A 67 -28.35 -19.89 -5.58
N GLU A 68 -28.16 -19.87 -4.26
CA GLU A 68 -29.24 -19.75 -3.28
C GLU A 68 -29.45 -18.29 -2.88
N VAL A 69 -30.67 -17.77 -3.05
CA VAL A 69 -31.07 -16.46 -2.53
C VAL A 69 -31.50 -16.62 -1.08
N LEU A 70 -30.78 -16.02 -0.15
CA LEU A 70 -31.05 -16.09 1.28
C LEU A 70 -32.07 -15.04 1.72
N ILE A 71 -31.95 -13.83 1.17
CA ILE A 71 -32.76 -12.66 1.50
C ILE A 71 -33.00 -11.85 0.23
N GLY A 72 -34.20 -11.28 0.08
CA GLY A 72 -34.56 -10.39 -1.02
C GLY A 72 -34.92 -11.11 -2.32
N GLU A 73 -34.96 -10.35 -3.42
CA GLU A 73 -35.25 -10.84 -4.76
C GLU A 73 -34.06 -10.58 -5.69
N VAL A 74 -33.86 -11.45 -6.69
CA VAL A 74 -32.79 -11.35 -7.68
C VAL A 74 -33.37 -11.35 -9.08
N GLU A 75 -32.80 -10.52 -9.95
CA GLU A 75 -33.20 -10.45 -11.35
C GLU A 75 -32.35 -11.44 -12.16
N GLU A 76 -32.98 -12.49 -12.67
CA GLU A 76 -32.31 -13.50 -13.50
C GLU A 76 -31.78 -12.86 -14.80
N GLY A 77 -30.52 -13.13 -15.13
CA GLY A 77 -29.87 -12.55 -16.32
C GLY A 77 -29.38 -11.11 -16.18
N ARG A 78 -29.62 -10.43 -15.04
CA ARG A 78 -29.00 -9.13 -14.75
C ARG A 78 -27.54 -9.31 -14.35
N GLU A 79 -26.67 -8.50 -14.97
CA GLU A 79 -25.27 -8.36 -14.55
C GLU A 79 -25.20 -7.36 -13.38
N TYR A 80 -24.65 -7.82 -12.27
CA TYR A 80 -24.31 -7.04 -11.09
C TYR A 80 -22.82 -6.70 -11.12
N THR A 81 -22.51 -5.44 -10.81
CA THR A 81 -21.14 -4.89 -10.85
C THR A 81 -20.71 -4.37 -9.48
N GLU A 82 -19.46 -3.87 -9.35
CA GLU A 82 -18.98 -3.18 -8.13
C GLU A 82 -19.93 -2.10 -7.59
N ALA A 83 -20.65 -1.41 -8.47
CA ALA A 83 -21.62 -0.38 -8.05
C ALA A 83 -22.88 -0.97 -7.38
N ASP A 84 -23.20 -2.23 -7.66
CA ASP A 84 -24.35 -2.95 -7.09
C ASP A 84 -23.96 -3.73 -5.83
N PHE A 85 -22.73 -4.25 -5.76
CA PHE A 85 -22.28 -5.02 -4.60
C PHE A 85 -22.31 -4.21 -3.31
N ASN A 86 -22.74 -4.86 -2.22
CA ASN A 86 -22.85 -4.31 -0.88
C ASN A 86 -23.78 -3.08 -0.73
N ARG A 87 -24.54 -2.77 -1.80
CA ARG A 87 -25.61 -1.76 -1.86
C ARG A 87 -26.96 -2.37 -2.25
N LYS A 88 -26.94 -3.28 -3.23
CA LYS A 88 -28.10 -4.03 -3.74
C LYS A 88 -27.93 -5.52 -3.56
N LEU A 89 -26.70 -6.02 -3.65
CA LEU A 89 -26.39 -7.45 -3.60
C LEU A 89 -25.19 -7.73 -2.70
N VAL A 90 -25.30 -8.67 -1.77
CA VAL A 90 -24.20 -9.15 -0.92
C VAL A 90 -23.89 -10.60 -1.25
N ILE A 91 -22.60 -10.88 -1.49
CA ILE A 91 -22.07 -12.22 -1.67
C ILE A 91 -20.99 -12.43 -0.62
N GLN A 92 -21.34 -13.04 0.51
CA GLN A 92 -20.43 -13.16 1.66
C GLN A 92 -19.14 -13.91 1.32
N ALA A 93 -19.19 -14.92 0.45
CA ALA A 93 -18.00 -15.66 0.01
C ALA A 93 -16.96 -14.76 -0.70
N ARG A 94 -17.42 -13.75 -1.44
CA ARG A 94 -16.57 -12.77 -2.11
C ARG A 94 -15.87 -11.87 -1.09
N GLU A 95 -16.60 -11.34 -0.12
CA GLU A 95 -16.00 -10.49 0.93
C GLU A 95 -15.05 -11.29 1.82
N LYS A 96 -15.40 -12.54 2.15
CA LYS A 96 -14.53 -13.45 2.90
C LYS A 96 -13.19 -13.63 2.20
N TYR A 97 -13.22 -13.93 0.90
CA TYR A 97 -12.00 -14.10 0.10
C TYR A 97 -11.15 -12.83 0.05
N ARG A 98 -11.77 -11.65 -0.13
CA ARG A 98 -11.04 -10.36 -0.11
C ARG A 98 -10.36 -10.11 1.24
N VAL A 99 -11.04 -10.41 2.34
CA VAL A 99 -10.47 -10.30 3.71
C VAL A 99 -9.31 -11.28 3.92
N GLU A 100 -9.43 -12.53 3.48
CA GLU A 100 -8.35 -13.53 3.56
C GLU A 100 -7.10 -13.06 2.81
N LEU A 101 -7.26 -12.57 1.58
CA LEU A 101 -6.15 -12.02 0.79
C LEU A 101 -5.49 -10.82 1.47
N PHE A 102 -6.29 -9.91 2.01
CA PHE A 102 -5.77 -8.75 2.72
C PHE A 102 -4.94 -9.17 3.94
N LEU A 103 -5.49 -10.01 4.81
CA LEU A 103 -4.82 -10.44 6.05
C LEU A 103 -3.56 -11.28 5.79
N GLN A 104 -3.50 -12.05 4.70
CA GLN A 104 -2.30 -12.79 4.27
C GLN A 104 -1.21 -11.86 3.70
N ALA A 105 -1.60 -10.70 3.16
CA ALA A 105 -0.71 -9.78 2.46
C ALA A 105 -0.02 -8.76 3.38
N VAL A 106 -0.41 -8.66 4.66
CA VAL A 106 0.00 -7.60 5.58
C VAL A 106 0.58 -8.15 6.89
N ASP A 107 1.38 -7.34 7.57
CA ASP A 107 1.67 -7.59 8.99
C ASP A 107 0.45 -7.16 9.80
N GLN A 108 -0.30 -8.13 10.34
CA GLN A 108 -1.55 -7.90 11.08
C GLN A 108 -1.38 -7.09 12.38
N ARG A 109 -0.17 -6.69 12.75
CA ARG A 109 0.06 -5.74 13.86
C ARG A 109 0.04 -4.28 13.44
N GLN A 110 0.03 -4.01 12.13
CA GLN A 110 0.11 -2.67 11.56
C GLN A 110 -1.28 -2.05 11.37
N LYS A 111 -1.42 -0.76 11.71
CA LYS A 111 -2.72 -0.07 11.66
C LYS A 111 -3.28 0.02 10.24
N ALA A 112 -4.57 -0.32 10.10
CA ALA A 112 -5.28 -0.33 8.82
C ALA A 112 -6.64 0.40 8.88
N LEU A 113 -6.98 1.10 7.79
CA LEU A 113 -8.30 1.69 7.55
C LEU A 113 -8.97 0.97 6.39
N VAL A 114 -10.20 0.49 6.59
CA VAL A 114 -10.96 -0.28 5.60
C VAL A 114 -12.23 0.45 5.21
N PHE A 115 -12.28 0.93 3.95
CA PHE A 115 -13.38 1.72 3.40
C PHE A 115 -14.38 0.82 2.69
N CYS A 116 -15.57 0.72 3.28
CA CYS A 116 -16.65 -0.17 2.87
C CYS A 116 -17.80 0.61 2.20
N ALA A 117 -18.57 -0.07 1.35
CA ALA A 117 -19.68 0.51 0.58
C ALA A 117 -20.79 1.14 1.45
N THR A 118 -21.15 0.50 2.56
CA THR A 118 -22.26 0.88 3.44
C THR A 118 -21.92 0.55 4.90
N GLN A 119 -22.71 1.04 5.86
CA GLN A 119 -22.53 0.71 7.28
C GLN A 119 -22.75 -0.79 7.56
N ALA A 120 -23.65 -1.44 6.81
CA ALA A 120 -23.88 -2.88 6.86
C ALA A 120 -22.68 -3.65 6.33
N HIS A 121 -22.11 -3.20 5.20
CA HIS A 121 -20.88 -3.77 4.67
C HIS A 121 -19.72 -3.64 5.67
N ALA A 122 -19.55 -2.49 6.32
CA ALA A 122 -18.52 -2.30 7.34
C ALA A 122 -18.68 -3.27 8.54
N ALA A 123 -19.92 -3.59 8.94
CA ALA A 123 -20.16 -4.61 9.97
C ALA A 123 -19.78 -6.02 9.48
N LEU A 124 -20.17 -6.39 8.26
CA LEU A 124 -19.80 -7.68 7.67
C LEU A 124 -18.28 -7.86 7.63
N ILE A 125 -17.55 -6.84 7.18
CA ILE A 125 -16.09 -6.87 7.10
C ILE A 125 -15.46 -6.91 8.49
N LEU A 126 -16.01 -6.20 9.48
CA LEU A 126 -15.56 -6.32 10.87
C LEU A 126 -15.66 -7.77 11.36
N ASP A 127 -16.81 -8.41 11.14
CA ASP A 127 -17.04 -9.78 11.59
C ASP A 127 -16.08 -10.75 10.89
N LEU A 128 -15.88 -10.61 9.58
CA LEU A 128 -14.95 -11.42 8.81
C LEU A 128 -13.50 -11.23 9.26
N ILE A 129 -13.05 -9.99 9.49
CA ILE A 129 -11.69 -9.70 9.94
C ILE A 129 -11.45 -10.33 11.31
N ASN A 130 -12.34 -10.13 12.28
CA ASN A 130 -12.19 -10.71 13.62
C ASN A 130 -12.27 -12.25 13.63
N GLN A 131 -12.93 -12.86 12.64
CA GLN A 131 -12.97 -14.32 12.50
C GLN A 131 -11.72 -14.91 11.83
N LEU A 132 -11.08 -14.17 10.94
CA LEU A 132 -10.01 -14.66 10.07
C LEU A 132 -8.62 -14.18 10.49
N SER A 133 -8.52 -13.16 11.34
CA SER A 133 -7.24 -12.65 11.83
C SER A 133 -6.54 -13.61 12.77
N ASP A 134 -5.21 -13.51 12.86
CA ASP A 134 -4.40 -14.26 13.83
C ASP A 134 -4.63 -13.75 15.27
N SER A 135 -5.16 -12.53 15.42
CA SER A 135 -5.49 -11.93 16.70
C SER A 135 -6.76 -12.54 17.28
N LEU A 136 -6.68 -13.01 18.53
CA LEU A 136 -7.83 -13.49 19.31
C LEU A 136 -8.53 -12.36 20.11
N HIS A 137 -8.05 -11.12 19.99
CA HIS A 137 -8.58 -10.01 20.77
C HIS A 137 -9.89 -9.49 20.17
N ALA A 138 -10.96 -9.45 20.97
CA ALA A 138 -12.28 -9.04 20.51
C ALA A 138 -12.33 -7.60 19.94
N ASP A 139 -11.42 -6.74 20.40
CA ASP A 139 -11.30 -5.36 19.94
C ASP A 139 -10.25 -5.13 18.82
N TYR A 140 -9.76 -6.20 18.19
CA TYR A 140 -8.76 -6.10 17.12
C TYR A 140 -9.24 -5.26 15.93
N CYS A 141 -10.42 -5.59 15.39
CA CYS A 141 -11.12 -4.78 14.41
C CYS A 141 -12.37 -4.13 15.03
N GLN A 142 -12.50 -2.82 14.88
CA GLN A 142 -13.67 -2.05 15.31
C GLN A 142 -14.30 -1.30 14.14
N ARG A 143 -15.58 -0.95 14.27
CA ARG A 143 -16.32 -0.19 13.27
C ARG A 143 -16.50 1.24 13.73
N VAL A 144 -16.29 2.18 12.82
CA VAL A 144 -16.56 3.61 13.03
C VAL A 144 -17.40 4.17 11.90
N THR A 145 -18.70 4.28 12.15
CA THR A 145 -19.73 4.83 11.26
C THR A 145 -20.57 5.88 11.99
N ALA A 146 -21.53 6.50 11.28
CA ALA A 146 -22.41 7.50 11.86
C ALA A 146 -23.28 6.91 12.99
N ASP A 147 -23.70 5.65 12.86
CA ASP A 147 -24.62 5.01 13.80
C ASP A 147 -23.92 4.46 15.07
N ASP A 148 -22.58 4.41 15.10
CA ASP A 148 -21.81 3.80 16.20
C ASP A 148 -21.68 4.70 17.44
N GLY A 149 -22.09 5.97 17.36
CA GLY A 149 -22.15 6.92 18.48
C GLY A 149 -20.85 6.95 19.31
N ALA A 150 -21.01 6.94 20.64
CA ALA A 150 -19.89 7.03 21.59
C ALA A 150 -18.90 5.85 21.51
N ARG A 151 -19.35 4.66 21.09
CA ARG A 151 -18.47 3.49 20.93
C ARG A 151 -17.52 3.70 19.75
N GLY A 152 -18.04 4.18 18.62
CA GLY A 152 -17.23 4.51 17.45
C GLY A 152 -16.23 5.62 17.73
N GLU A 153 -16.64 6.68 18.43
CA GLU A 153 -15.73 7.77 18.84
C GLU A 153 -14.61 7.29 19.77
N LYS A 154 -14.93 6.40 20.72
CA LYS A 154 -13.93 5.79 21.59
C LYS A 154 -12.92 4.99 20.77
N ALA A 155 -13.40 4.09 19.90
CA ALA A 155 -12.53 3.27 19.06
C ALA A 155 -11.63 4.12 18.15
N LEU A 156 -12.17 5.20 17.58
CA LEU A 156 -11.39 6.15 16.79
C LEU A 156 -10.30 6.82 17.62
N LYS A 157 -10.63 7.33 18.82
CA LYS A 157 -9.66 7.95 19.71
C LYS A 157 -8.55 6.99 20.13
N GLU A 158 -8.89 5.73 20.41
CA GLU A 158 -7.93 4.70 20.77
C GLU A 158 -7.03 4.30 19.59
N PHE A 159 -7.57 4.31 18.36
CA PHE A 159 -6.79 4.06 17.14
C PHE A 159 -5.79 5.17 16.83
N GLN A 160 -6.16 6.43 17.10
CA GLN A 160 -5.31 7.61 16.91
C GLN A 160 -4.17 7.73 17.92
N ASP A 161 -4.23 6.96 19.01
CA ASP A 161 -3.20 6.90 20.03
C ASP A 161 -2.07 5.97 19.57
N ASP A 162 -0.92 6.53 19.22
CA ASP A 162 0.25 5.78 18.74
C ASP A 162 0.88 4.91 19.85
N GLU A 163 0.55 5.14 21.13
CA GLU A 163 0.96 4.24 22.23
C GLU A 163 0.08 2.97 22.31
N ARG A 164 -1.03 2.93 21.56
CA ARG A 164 -1.97 1.81 21.55
C ARG A 164 -1.85 0.98 20.29
N THR A 165 -1.84 -0.33 20.50
CA THR A 165 -1.88 -1.33 19.42
C THR A 165 -3.30 -1.71 19.02
N LEU A 166 -4.31 -1.37 19.83
CA LEU A 166 -5.71 -1.75 19.64
C LEU A 166 -6.65 -0.52 19.72
N PRO A 167 -7.67 -0.43 18.85
CA PRO A 167 -7.91 -1.33 17.71
C PRO A 167 -6.80 -1.19 16.65
N THR A 168 -6.46 -2.29 15.98
CA THR A 168 -5.45 -2.29 14.91
C THR A 168 -6.10 -1.99 13.56
N ILE A 169 -7.37 -2.38 13.38
CA ILE A 169 -8.09 -2.17 12.14
C ILE A 169 -9.39 -1.41 12.42
N LEU A 170 -9.66 -0.37 11.63
CA LEU A 170 -10.97 0.27 11.61
C LEU A 170 -11.68 0.03 10.29
N THR A 171 -12.94 -0.41 10.38
CA THR A 171 -13.87 -0.44 9.25
C THR A 171 -14.79 0.78 9.27
N THR A 172 -15.05 1.35 8.11
CA THR A 172 -15.91 2.53 7.97
C THR A 172 -16.64 2.53 6.64
N SER A 173 -17.68 3.35 6.52
CA SER A 173 -18.31 3.67 5.23
C SER A 173 -17.78 4.99 4.68
N GLN A 174 -18.28 6.10 5.23
CA GLN A 174 -17.92 7.47 4.84
C GLN A 174 -17.34 8.28 6.01
N LYS A 175 -17.60 7.93 7.26
CA LYS A 175 -17.28 8.79 8.42
C LYS A 175 -15.79 9.13 8.54
N LEU A 176 -14.91 8.20 8.18
CA LEU A 176 -13.47 8.41 8.24
C LEU A 176 -12.87 8.99 6.95
N SER A 177 -13.69 9.38 5.96
CA SER A 177 -13.18 10.09 4.79
C SER A 177 -12.57 11.44 5.19
N THR A 178 -13.04 12.06 6.28
CA THR A 178 -12.52 13.33 6.83
C THR A 178 -12.17 13.22 8.31
N GLY A 179 -11.04 13.79 8.75
CA GLY A 179 -10.79 14.07 10.17
C GLY A 179 -10.16 12.96 11.01
N VAL A 180 -9.61 11.89 10.42
CA VAL A 180 -8.76 10.94 11.17
C VAL A 180 -7.32 11.42 11.17
N ASP A 181 -6.79 11.67 12.38
CA ASP A 181 -5.38 11.96 12.61
C ASP A 181 -4.69 10.76 13.26
N ALA A 182 -4.16 9.85 12.45
CA ALA A 182 -3.38 8.70 12.91
C ALA A 182 -2.13 8.55 12.03
N SER A 183 -0.97 8.89 12.59
CA SER A 183 0.34 8.87 11.90
C SER A 183 0.76 7.47 11.50
N GLU A 184 0.48 6.48 12.35
CA GLU A 184 0.94 5.10 12.19
C GLU A 184 0.17 4.27 11.13
N VAL A 185 -0.82 4.83 10.44
CA VAL A 185 -1.59 4.09 9.42
C VAL A 185 -0.68 3.59 8.29
N ARG A 186 -0.57 2.27 8.12
CA ARG A 186 0.27 1.61 7.11
C ARG A 186 -0.52 0.95 6.00
N HIS A 187 -1.82 0.73 6.21
CA HIS A 187 -2.69 0.10 5.22
C HIS A 187 -3.99 0.88 5.03
N VAL A 188 -4.32 1.16 3.78
CA VAL A 188 -5.62 1.72 3.35
C VAL A 188 -6.27 0.70 2.42
N VAL A 189 -7.43 0.18 2.77
CA VAL A 189 -8.12 -0.87 2.01
C VAL A 189 -9.39 -0.30 1.39
N LEU A 190 -9.54 -0.43 0.07
CA LEU A 190 -10.67 0.09 -0.70
C LEU A 190 -11.55 -1.09 -1.12
N LEU A 191 -12.71 -1.23 -0.46
CA LEU A 191 -13.75 -2.23 -0.77
C LEU A 191 -15.01 -1.58 -1.36
N ARG A 192 -14.90 -0.33 -1.80
CA ARG A 192 -15.96 0.38 -2.53
C ARG A 192 -15.39 1.33 -3.57
N PRO A 193 -16.09 1.53 -4.70
CA PRO A 193 -15.74 2.57 -5.64
C PRO A 193 -15.63 3.94 -4.97
N VAL A 194 -14.62 4.70 -5.40
CA VAL A 194 -14.41 6.09 -5.00
C VAL A 194 -14.87 6.95 -6.17
N ASN A 195 -15.92 7.75 -5.94
CA ASN A 195 -16.65 8.39 -7.04
C ASN A 195 -16.11 9.78 -7.40
N SER A 196 -15.20 10.33 -6.59
CA SER A 196 -14.59 11.63 -6.85
C SER A 196 -13.12 11.64 -6.47
N MET A 197 -12.33 12.44 -7.20
CA MET A 197 -10.93 12.68 -6.88
C MET A 197 -10.74 13.32 -5.50
N VAL A 198 -11.69 14.16 -5.09
CA VAL A 198 -11.68 14.83 -3.78
C VAL A 198 -11.74 13.79 -2.67
N GLU A 199 -12.70 12.87 -2.73
CA GLU A 199 -12.84 11.78 -1.77
C GLU A 199 -11.60 10.86 -1.79
N PHE A 200 -11.08 10.58 -2.98
CA PHE A 200 -9.88 9.77 -3.13
C PHE A 200 -8.66 10.39 -2.46
N LYS A 201 -8.35 11.67 -2.74
CA LYS A 201 -7.27 12.43 -2.08
C LYS A 201 -7.45 12.45 -0.56
N GLN A 202 -8.69 12.61 -0.09
CA GLN A 202 -8.99 12.60 1.34
C GLN A 202 -8.71 11.24 1.99
N ILE A 203 -9.05 10.13 1.33
CA ILE A 203 -8.78 8.78 1.82
C ILE A 203 -7.27 8.50 1.84
N ILE A 204 -6.57 8.79 0.73
CA ILE A 204 -5.12 8.54 0.62
C ILE A 204 -4.35 9.40 1.61
N GLY A 205 -4.75 10.66 1.80
CA GLY A 205 -4.16 11.58 2.77
C GLY A 205 -4.25 11.13 4.23
N ARG A 206 -4.96 10.05 4.56
CA ARG A 206 -4.92 9.42 5.90
C ARG A 206 -3.66 8.61 6.13
N GLY A 207 -3.05 8.07 5.07
CA GLY A 207 -1.82 7.31 5.15
C GLY A 207 -0.56 8.15 4.99
N THR A 208 -0.64 9.39 4.49
CA THR A 208 0.54 10.19 4.09
C THR A 208 1.27 10.86 5.26
N ARG A 209 0.79 10.73 6.49
CA ARG A 209 1.45 11.31 7.67
C ARG A 209 2.73 10.54 8.00
N LEU A 210 3.79 11.27 8.29
CA LEU A 210 5.07 10.71 8.74
C LEU A 210 4.92 9.98 10.07
N HIS A 211 5.69 8.90 10.25
CA HIS A 211 5.81 8.16 11.49
C HIS A 211 7.17 7.43 11.50
N ASP A 212 7.75 7.23 12.68
CA ASP A 212 9.02 6.51 12.81
C ASP A 212 8.90 5.07 12.28
N GLY A 213 9.89 4.65 11.48
CA GLY A 213 9.89 3.35 10.81
C GLY A 213 8.77 3.17 9.77
N LYS A 214 8.14 4.25 9.31
CA LYS A 214 7.15 4.25 8.23
C LYS A 214 7.72 4.94 7.01
N GLU A 215 8.31 4.13 6.14
CA GLU A 215 8.88 4.58 4.86
C GLU A 215 7.78 4.80 3.81
N TYR A 216 6.77 3.95 3.81
CA TYR A 216 5.61 4.04 2.91
C TYR A 216 4.35 3.45 3.59
N PHE A 217 3.19 3.70 2.99
CA PHE A 217 1.97 2.95 3.30
C PHE A 217 1.40 2.26 2.06
N THR A 218 0.60 1.22 2.25
CA THR A 218 0.04 0.40 1.16
C THR A 218 -1.43 0.67 0.98
N ILE A 219 -1.85 0.92 -0.27
CA ILE A 219 -3.23 0.97 -0.69
C ILE A 219 -3.59 -0.39 -1.29
N HIS A 220 -4.57 -1.07 -0.71
CA HIS A 220 -5.12 -2.32 -1.21
C HIS A 220 -6.40 -2.01 -1.97
N ASP A 221 -6.33 -2.07 -3.30
CA ASP A 221 -7.40 -1.65 -4.19
C ASP A 221 -8.13 -2.85 -4.80
N TYR A 222 -9.38 -3.08 -4.38
CA TYR A 222 -10.25 -4.14 -4.90
C TYR A 222 -11.32 -3.60 -5.86
N VAL A 223 -11.26 -2.32 -6.22
CA VAL A 223 -12.36 -1.61 -6.91
C VAL A 223 -11.86 -0.70 -8.04
N GLU A 224 -10.62 -0.91 -8.48
CA GLU A 224 -9.99 -0.14 -9.56
C GLU A 224 -9.94 1.38 -9.32
N ALA A 225 -9.90 1.79 -8.05
CA ALA A 225 -9.75 3.20 -7.68
C ALA A 225 -8.42 3.79 -8.18
N TYR A 226 -7.43 2.94 -8.50
CA TYR A 226 -6.14 3.36 -9.04
C TYR A 226 -6.24 4.15 -10.35
N GLN A 227 -7.32 4.01 -11.11
CA GLN A 227 -7.55 4.78 -12.33
C GLN A 227 -7.55 6.29 -12.05
N HIS A 228 -7.94 6.70 -10.85
CA HIS A 228 -7.86 8.10 -10.40
C HIS A 228 -6.41 8.60 -10.28
N PHE A 229 -5.41 7.73 -10.06
CA PHE A 229 -3.99 8.14 -10.07
C PHE A 229 -3.47 8.51 -11.47
N GLN A 230 -4.18 8.11 -12.53
CA GLN A 230 -3.77 8.41 -13.91
C GLN A 230 -4.26 9.79 -14.39
N ASP A 231 -5.00 10.53 -13.57
CA ASP A 231 -5.42 11.90 -13.86
C ASP A 231 -4.18 12.80 -13.97
N PRO A 232 -3.88 13.43 -15.14
CA PRO A 232 -2.73 14.33 -15.27
C PRO A 232 -2.78 15.53 -14.32
N GLU A 233 -3.98 15.91 -13.88
CA GLU A 233 -4.19 16.96 -12.88
C GLU A 233 -4.08 16.43 -11.43
N TRP A 234 -3.67 15.17 -11.23
CA TRP A 234 -3.27 14.62 -9.94
C TRP A 234 -1.99 15.29 -9.43
N ASP A 235 -1.01 15.50 -10.34
CA ASP A 235 0.35 15.97 -10.06
C ASP A 235 0.83 17.20 -10.89
N GLY A 236 0.04 17.70 -11.84
CA GLY A 236 0.41 18.86 -12.67
C GLY A 236 -0.53 20.07 -12.53
N PRO A 237 -0.03 21.32 -12.72
CA PRO A 237 -0.92 22.48 -12.83
C PRO A 237 -1.87 22.29 -14.03
N PRO A 238 -3.10 22.83 -13.98
CA PRO A 238 -4.01 22.76 -15.11
C PRO A 238 -3.32 23.33 -16.35
N GLN A 239 -3.26 22.55 -17.43
CA GLN A 239 -2.84 23.09 -18.72
C GLN A 239 -3.90 24.08 -19.18
N ASP A 240 -3.56 25.35 -19.01
CA ASP A 240 -4.31 26.48 -19.53
C ASP A 240 -4.42 26.33 -21.05
N GLN A 241 -5.61 25.98 -21.55
CA GLN A 241 -5.91 26.06 -22.98
C GLN A 241 -6.14 27.52 -23.37
N THR A 242 -5.16 28.38 -23.13
CA THR A 242 -5.04 29.66 -23.81
C THR A 242 -4.23 29.47 -25.09
N THR A 243 -4.89 28.95 -26.14
CA THR A 243 -4.48 29.30 -27.50
C THR A 243 -5.62 29.98 -28.24
N SER A 244 -5.42 31.28 -28.38
CA SER A 244 -6.19 32.22 -29.17
C SER A 244 -6.32 31.79 -30.63
N ARG A 245 -7.56 31.61 -31.09
CA ARG A 245 -7.96 31.88 -32.48
C ARG A 245 -9.34 32.53 -32.48
N PRO A 246 -9.53 33.69 -33.15
CA PRO A 246 -10.85 34.27 -33.32
C PRO A 246 -11.60 33.43 -34.36
N TYR A 247 -12.61 32.69 -33.92
CA TYR A 247 -13.50 31.97 -34.81
C TYR A 247 -14.53 32.93 -35.41
N VAL A 248 -14.48 33.11 -36.72
CA VAL A 248 -15.50 33.76 -37.54
C VAL A 248 -16.56 32.71 -37.84
N ALA A 249 -17.81 33.00 -37.49
CA ALA A 249 -18.95 32.11 -37.72
C ALA A 249 -19.24 31.92 -39.22
N PRO A 250 -19.38 30.67 -39.72
CA PRO A 250 -20.11 30.38 -40.94
C PRO A 250 -21.56 30.01 -40.61
N GLU A 251 -22.48 30.65 -41.32
CA GLU A 251 -23.93 30.45 -41.27
C GLU A 251 -24.35 29.03 -41.72
N ASP A 252 -25.48 28.60 -41.12
CA ASP A 252 -26.46 27.64 -41.61
C ASP A 252 -25.99 26.24 -42.03
N ARG A 253 -26.02 25.31 -41.06
CA ARG A 253 -26.56 23.96 -41.27
C ARG A 253 -27.39 23.51 -40.07
N ARG A 254 -28.70 23.39 -40.30
CA ARG A 254 -29.63 22.69 -39.41
C ARG A 254 -29.17 21.25 -39.21
N VAL A 255 -28.96 20.86 -37.96
CA VAL A 255 -28.86 19.46 -37.54
C VAL A 255 -29.96 19.26 -36.51
N GLU A 256 -30.77 18.23 -36.73
CA GLU A 256 -31.92 17.84 -35.93
C GLU A 256 -31.48 17.49 -34.50
N GLU A 257 -32.21 18.02 -33.51
CA GLU A 257 -32.06 17.71 -32.09
C GLU A 257 -32.38 16.22 -31.86
N VAL A 258 -31.38 15.47 -31.40
CA VAL A 258 -31.59 14.21 -30.68
C VAL A 258 -31.46 14.57 -29.20
N ALA A 259 -32.56 14.43 -28.46
CA ALA A 259 -32.63 14.72 -27.04
C ALA A 259 -31.67 13.84 -26.25
N ASP A 260 -30.70 14.48 -25.58
CA ASP A 260 -29.82 13.87 -24.58
C ASP A 260 -30.48 14.08 -23.22
N GLU A 261 -31.26 13.10 -22.77
CA GLU A 261 -31.76 13.01 -21.40
C GLU A 261 -30.63 12.47 -20.52
N GLY A 262 -29.98 13.31 -19.70
CA GLY A 262 -28.94 12.75 -18.82
C GLY A 262 -28.14 13.63 -17.88
N LEU A 263 -28.45 14.93 -17.70
CA LEU A 263 -27.82 15.75 -16.66
C LEU A 263 -28.91 16.27 -15.72
N ASN A 264 -29.17 15.49 -14.67
CA ASN A 264 -30.10 15.86 -13.62
C ASN A 264 -29.55 17.06 -12.86
N GLU A 265 -30.22 18.20 -12.99
CA GLU A 265 -30.24 19.26 -12.00
C GLU A 265 -30.46 18.64 -10.60
N LEU A 266 -29.96 19.29 -9.54
CA LEU A 266 -30.14 18.86 -8.15
C LEU A 266 -31.63 18.73 -7.81
N ALA A 267 -32.24 17.60 -8.15
CA ALA A 267 -33.64 17.35 -7.98
C ALA A 267 -33.94 17.22 -6.49
N LEU A 268 -34.74 18.16 -5.97
CA LEU A 268 -35.33 18.08 -4.65
C LEU A 268 -36.14 16.78 -4.56
N CYS A 269 -36.09 16.12 -3.40
CA CYS A 269 -36.85 14.89 -3.21
C CYS A 269 -38.36 15.17 -3.43
N PRO A 270 -39.05 14.48 -4.36
CA PRO A 270 -40.47 14.74 -4.64
C PRO A 270 -41.40 14.47 -3.44
N ASP A 271 -40.89 13.79 -2.41
CA ASP A 271 -41.64 13.46 -1.19
C ASP A 271 -41.41 14.47 -0.03
N CYS A 272 -40.26 15.17 0.01
CA CYS A 272 -39.94 16.09 1.12
C CYS A 272 -39.29 17.41 0.72
N ASP A 273 -39.16 17.67 -0.58
CA ASP A 273 -38.60 18.89 -1.18
C ASP A 273 -37.22 19.32 -0.62
N ASN A 274 -36.46 18.39 -0.04
CA ASN A 274 -35.13 18.64 0.50
C ASN A 274 -34.05 17.93 -0.32
N HIS A 275 -32.89 18.58 -0.44
CA HIS A 275 -31.64 17.98 -0.87
C HIS A 275 -30.54 18.28 0.18
N PRO A 276 -30.04 17.27 0.93
CA PRO A 276 -30.37 15.85 0.82
C PRO A 276 -31.76 15.51 1.41
N CYS A 277 -32.39 14.47 0.86
CA CYS A 277 -33.68 13.94 1.29
C CYS A 277 -33.68 13.56 2.80
N VAL A 278 -34.77 13.87 3.51
CA VAL A 278 -34.97 13.53 4.94
C VAL A 278 -36.09 12.51 5.17
N CYS A 279 -36.66 11.92 4.12
CA CYS A 279 -37.70 10.89 4.26
C CYS A 279 -37.13 9.61 4.88
N GLU A 280 -37.84 9.05 5.85
CA GLU A 280 -37.67 7.65 6.28
C GLU A 280 -38.21 6.72 5.18
N ARG A 281 -37.46 6.55 4.10
CA ARG A 281 -37.76 5.49 3.14
C ARG A 281 -37.45 4.14 3.81
N PRO A 282 -38.31 3.11 3.65
CA PRO A 282 -37.94 1.76 4.08
C PRO A 282 -36.58 1.44 3.46
N ARG A 283 -35.62 1.01 4.30
CA ARG A 283 -34.31 0.57 3.83
C ARG A 283 -34.60 -0.50 2.75
N ARG A 284 -34.19 -0.24 1.51
CA ARG A 284 -34.28 -1.25 0.45
C ARG A 284 -33.60 -2.51 0.99
N GLU A 285 -34.32 -3.61 1.06
CA GLU A 285 -33.73 -4.88 1.46
C GLU A 285 -32.59 -5.20 0.50
N ILE A 286 -31.41 -5.46 1.05
CA ILE A 286 -30.23 -5.84 0.27
C ILE A 286 -30.37 -7.33 0.00
N THR A 287 -30.32 -7.73 -1.27
CA THR A 287 -30.39 -9.13 -1.65
C THR A 287 -29.12 -9.84 -1.19
N GLU A 288 -29.26 -11.00 -0.54
CA GLU A 288 -28.12 -11.81 -0.09
C GLU A 288 -28.10 -13.13 -0.84
N ILE A 289 -26.94 -13.46 -1.43
CA ILE A 289 -26.77 -14.67 -2.21
C ILE A 289 -25.65 -15.53 -1.62
N ARG A 290 -25.95 -16.83 -1.49
CA ARG A 290 -24.97 -17.88 -1.23
C ARG A 290 -24.64 -18.59 -2.54
N LEU A 291 -23.36 -18.52 -2.91
CA LEU A 291 -22.85 -19.18 -4.11
C LEU A 291 -22.86 -20.69 -3.98
N SER A 292 -23.03 -21.37 -5.11
CA SER A 292 -22.79 -22.81 -5.21
C SER A 292 -21.33 -23.16 -4.85
N PRO A 293 -21.04 -24.36 -4.26
CA PRO A 293 -19.69 -24.73 -3.85
C PRO A 293 -18.64 -24.65 -4.97
N HIS A 294 -19.04 -24.94 -6.21
CA HIS A 294 -18.15 -24.84 -7.37
C HIS A 294 -17.74 -23.39 -7.66
N LYS A 295 -18.66 -22.43 -7.54
CA LYS A 295 -18.38 -21.01 -7.75
C LYS A 295 -17.53 -20.41 -6.62
N VAL A 296 -17.68 -20.89 -5.38
CA VAL A 296 -16.81 -20.48 -4.27
C VAL A 296 -15.34 -20.87 -4.55
N VAL A 297 -15.10 -22.06 -5.08
CA VAL A 297 -13.75 -22.53 -5.44
C VAL A 297 -13.16 -21.75 -6.63
N GLN A 298 -14.01 -21.15 -7.46
CA GLN A 298 -13.60 -20.36 -8.62
C GLN A 298 -13.34 -18.89 -8.31
N ILE A 299 -13.48 -18.45 -7.05
CA ILE A 299 -13.05 -17.12 -6.63
C ILE A 299 -11.52 -17.12 -6.56
N ASP A 300 -10.87 -16.79 -7.67
CA ASP A 300 -9.43 -16.51 -7.72
C ASP A 300 -9.16 -15.02 -7.99
N SER A 301 -8.01 -14.56 -7.51
CA SER A 301 -7.54 -13.19 -7.69
C SER A 301 -6.20 -13.15 -8.42
N MET A 302 -6.05 -12.12 -9.25
CA MET A 302 -4.76 -11.69 -9.76
C MET A 302 -4.34 -10.46 -8.95
N VAL A 303 -3.18 -10.54 -8.28
CA VAL A 303 -2.60 -9.41 -7.56
C VAL A 303 -1.55 -8.75 -8.46
N ARG A 304 -1.72 -7.45 -8.75
CA ARG A 304 -0.71 -6.64 -9.45
C ARG A 304 -0.15 -5.62 -8.48
N THR A 305 1.18 -5.57 -8.37
CA THR A 305 1.88 -4.53 -7.60
C THR A 305 2.42 -3.51 -8.57
N MET A 306 2.04 -2.24 -8.37
CA MET A 306 2.58 -1.12 -9.11
C MET A 306 3.65 -0.42 -8.27
N PHE A 307 4.73 -0.01 -8.93
CA PHE A 307 5.88 0.69 -8.35
C PHE A 307 5.89 2.15 -8.82
N TYR A 308 6.63 3.02 -8.14
CA TYR A 308 6.88 4.38 -8.60
C TYR A 308 8.29 4.47 -9.17
N ASP A 309 8.47 5.16 -10.29
CA ASP A 309 9.78 5.50 -10.83
C ASP A 309 10.38 6.74 -10.13
N SER A 310 11.61 7.09 -10.50
CA SER A 310 12.34 8.25 -9.98
C SER A 310 11.68 9.60 -10.32
N SER A 311 10.66 9.61 -11.18
CA SER A 311 9.84 10.78 -11.52
C SER A 311 8.46 10.77 -10.86
N GLY A 312 8.21 9.84 -9.92
CA GLY A 312 6.93 9.71 -9.24
C GLY A 312 5.82 9.08 -10.09
N ARG A 313 6.15 8.52 -11.27
CA ARG A 313 5.15 7.87 -12.13
C ARG A 313 4.97 6.42 -11.75
N VAL A 314 3.72 5.98 -11.80
CA VAL A 314 3.34 4.59 -11.54
C VAL A 314 3.77 3.70 -12.72
N ILE A 315 4.64 2.73 -12.46
CA ILE A 315 5.15 1.74 -13.40
C ILE A 315 4.79 0.32 -12.96
N SER A 316 4.60 -0.60 -13.91
CA SER A 316 4.31 -2.00 -13.60
C SER A 316 5.54 -2.72 -13.02
N ALA A 317 5.32 -3.83 -12.33
CA ALA A 317 6.42 -4.70 -11.88
C ALA A 317 7.36 -5.12 -13.03
N GLU A 318 6.82 -5.37 -14.23
CA GLU A 318 7.59 -5.72 -15.42
C GLU A 318 8.44 -4.54 -15.93
N ALA A 319 7.87 -3.33 -15.94
CA ALA A 319 8.59 -2.12 -16.29
C ALA A 319 9.68 -1.78 -15.27
N PHE A 320 9.40 -1.95 -13.97
CA PHE A 320 10.37 -1.79 -12.89
C PHE A 320 11.53 -2.79 -13.03
N LEU A 321 11.23 -4.07 -13.29
CA LEU A 321 12.25 -5.09 -13.56
C LEU A 321 13.12 -4.75 -14.77
N HIS A 322 12.50 -4.25 -15.85
CA HIS A 322 13.22 -3.87 -17.05
C HIS A 322 14.13 -2.65 -16.82
N GLN A 323 13.65 -1.66 -16.06
CA GLN A 323 14.45 -0.48 -15.70
C GLN A 323 15.61 -0.88 -14.79
N LEU A 324 15.35 -1.64 -13.72
CA LEU A 324 16.38 -2.12 -12.79
C LEU A 324 17.42 -3.00 -13.50
N PHE A 325 17.00 -3.85 -14.45
CA PHE A 325 17.92 -4.60 -15.28
C PHE A 325 18.83 -3.68 -16.10
N GLY A 326 18.28 -2.64 -16.73
CA GLY A 326 19.03 -1.63 -17.46
C GLY A 326 20.07 -0.95 -16.57
N ASP A 327 19.63 -0.38 -15.45
CA ASP A 327 20.52 0.36 -14.54
C ASP A 327 21.59 -0.55 -13.90
N LEU A 328 21.23 -1.78 -13.52
CA LEU A 328 22.20 -2.75 -13.03
C LEU A 328 23.24 -3.11 -14.09
N SER A 329 22.86 -3.18 -15.37
CA SER A 329 23.79 -3.47 -16.47
C SER A 329 24.77 -2.32 -16.76
N GLU A 330 24.40 -1.09 -16.42
CA GLU A 330 25.29 0.07 -16.48
C GLU A 330 26.21 0.17 -15.25
N LEU A 331 25.68 -0.17 -14.07
CA LEU A 331 26.38 -0.13 -12.79
C LEU A 331 27.36 -1.30 -12.58
N LEU A 332 27.08 -2.46 -13.17
CA LEU A 332 27.81 -3.72 -12.96
C LEU A 332 28.25 -4.31 -14.29
N LYS A 333 29.55 -4.57 -14.43
CA LYS A 333 30.13 -5.22 -15.63
C LYS A 333 29.78 -6.69 -15.70
N ASP A 334 29.82 -7.38 -14.57
CA ASP A 334 29.66 -8.81 -14.45
C ASP A 334 29.24 -9.25 -13.03
N GLU A 335 28.86 -10.52 -12.90
CA GLU A 335 28.48 -11.13 -11.62
C GLU A 335 29.63 -11.05 -10.59
N ASP A 336 30.89 -11.10 -11.04
CA ASP A 336 32.06 -11.00 -10.16
C ASP A 336 32.24 -9.60 -9.57
N GLU A 337 31.86 -8.55 -10.29
CA GLU A 337 31.81 -7.19 -9.76
C GLU A 337 30.72 -7.06 -8.70
N LEU A 338 29.50 -7.56 -8.95
CA LEU A 338 28.43 -7.59 -7.95
C LEU A 338 28.90 -8.32 -6.69
N ARG A 339 29.53 -9.48 -6.85
CA ARG A 339 30.07 -10.28 -5.75
C ARG A 339 31.15 -9.53 -4.97
N ARG A 340 32.09 -8.87 -5.64
CA ARG A 340 33.15 -8.07 -5.00
C ARG A 340 32.58 -6.89 -4.23
N LEU A 341 31.61 -6.17 -4.80
CA LEU A 341 30.95 -5.04 -4.15
C LEU A 341 30.11 -5.51 -2.95
N TRP A 342 29.36 -6.60 -3.10
CA TRP A 342 28.46 -7.07 -2.05
C TRP A 342 29.19 -7.76 -0.89
N SER A 343 30.34 -8.40 -1.12
CA SER A 343 31.03 -9.20 -0.09
C SER A 343 31.69 -8.39 1.02
N ARG A 344 31.82 -7.06 0.87
CA ARG A 344 32.40 -6.20 1.92
C ARG A 344 31.37 -5.17 2.37
N PRO A 345 31.21 -4.91 3.69
CA PRO A 345 30.19 -4.00 4.20
C PRO A 345 30.24 -2.60 3.56
N GLU A 346 31.44 -2.03 3.45
CA GLU A 346 31.63 -0.67 2.93
C GLU A 346 31.22 -0.53 1.46
N THR A 347 31.60 -1.50 0.62
CA THR A 347 31.25 -1.48 -0.80
C THR A 347 29.80 -1.88 -1.04
N ARG A 348 29.21 -2.73 -0.19
CA ARG A 348 27.78 -3.06 -0.24
C ARG A 348 26.94 -1.82 0.06
N ARG A 349 27.29 -1.08 1.12
CA ARG A 349 26.60 0.17 1.48
C ARG A 349 26.66 1.20 0.35
N LYS A 350 27.82 1.33 -0.30
CA LYS A 350 27.97 2.24 -1.44
C LYS A 350 27.10 1.80 -2.63
N LEU A 351 27.01 0.49 -2.90
CA LEU A 351 26.14 -0.03 -3.95
C LEU A 351 24.66 0.24 -3.65
N LEU A 352 24.21 0.00 -2.41
CA LEU A 352 22.84 0.30 -1.98
C LEU A 352 22.52 1.80 -2.10
N GLN A 353 23.43 2.67 -1.66
CA GLN A 353 23.28 4.11 -1.83
C GLN A 353 23.19 4.51 -3.32
N THR A 354 23.97 3.86 -4.19
CA THR A 354 23.92 4.15 -5.64
C THR A 354 22.59 3.71 -6.25
N LEU A 355 22.01 2.60 -5.77
CA LEU A 355 20.69 2.14 -6.17
C LEU A 355 19.59 3.09 -5.67
N GLU A 356 19.70 3.57 -4.43
CA GLU A 356 18.79 4.55 -3.85
C GLU A 356 18.81 5.88 -4.64
N GLU A 357 20.00 6.39 -4.98
CA GLU A 357 20.18 7.57 -5.84
C GLU A 357 19.60 7.36 -7.25
N ALA A 358 19.55 6.13 -7.75
CA ALA A 358 18.91 5.76 -9.02
C ALA A 358 17.38 5.56 -8.91
N GLY A 359 16.81 5.73 -7.71
CA GLY A 359 15.36 5.60 -7.47
C GLY A 359 14.91 4.23 -7.00
N TYR A 360 15.82 3.39 -6.47
CA TYR A 360 15.52 2.08 -5.90
C TYR A 360 15.79 2.08 -4.39
N SER A 361 14.75 2.40 -3.61
CA SER A 361 14.81 2.33 -2.14
C SER A 361 14.89 0.88 -1.63
N ASP A 362 15.38 0.70 -0.40
CA ASP A 362 15.43 -0.60 0.26
C ASP A 362 14.05 -1.30 0.31
N ALA A 363 12.99 -0.52 0.49
CA ALA A 363 11.60 -0.97 0.42
C ALA A 363 11.22 -1.54 -0.96
N GLN A 364 11.59 -0.85 -2.05
CA GLN A 364 11.29 -1.32 -3.41
C GLN A 364 12.07 -2.60 -3.74
N LEU A 365 13.32 -2.69 -3.26
CA LEU A 365 14.13 -3.90 -3.40
C LEU A 365 13.58 -5.07 -2.57
N GLU A 366 12.99 -4.79 -1.41
CA GLU A 366 12.28 -5.78 -0.60
C GLU A 366 10.99 -6.28 -1.27
N ASP A 367 10.26 -5.37 -1.92
CA ASP A 367 9.06 -5.72 -2.69
C ASP A 367 9.39 -6.57 -3.89
N LEU A 368 10.46 -6.24 -4.59
CA LEU A 368 11.01 -7.06 -5.64
C LEU A 368 11.34 -8.46 -5.10
N ARG A 369 11.98 -8.55 -3.92
CA ARG A 369 12.29 -9.84 -3.27
C ARG A 369 11.04 -10.69 -3.04
N ARG A 370 9.94 -10.10 -2.60
CA ARG A 370 8.65 -10.79 -2.43
C ARG A 370 8.03 -11.17 -3.78
N LEU A 371 8.10 -10.28 -4.76
CA LEU A 371 7.55 -10.49 -6.09
C LEU A 371 8.19 -11.70 -6.80
N VAL A 372 9.51 -11.87 -6.64
CA VAL A 372 10.24 -13.02 -7.18
C VAL A 372 10.24 -14.25 -6.25
N GLN A 373 9.43 -14.24 -5.19
CA GLN A 373 9.29 -15.33 -4.19
C GLN A 373 10.62 -15.72 -3.54
N ALA A 374 11.42 -14.72 -3.16
CA ALA A 374 12.77 -14.89 -2.63
C ALA A 374 12.94 -14.33 -1.21
N GLU A 375 11.89 -14.29 -0.39
CA GLU A 375 11.88 -13.75 0.99
C GLU A 375 12.90 -14.44 1.91
N ASN A 376 13.15 -15.71 1.63
CA ASN A 376 14.15 -16.52 2.34
C ASN A 376 15.58 -16.36 1.78
N SER A 377 15.79 -15.52 0.75
CA SER A 377 17.07 -15.29 0.08
C SER A 377 17.67 -13.94 0.44
N ASP A 378 18.97 -13.78 0.19
CA ASP A 378 19.67 -12.49 0.34
C ASP A 378 19.24 -11.53 -0.77
N LEU A 379 19.27 -10.23 -0.52
CA LEU A 379 19.06 -9.23 -1.57
C LEU A 379 20.11 -9.36 -2.69
N PHE A 380 21.33 -9.80 -2.36
CA PHE A 380 22.32 -10.22 -3.36
C PHE A 380 21.77 -11.19 -4.40
N ASP A 381 21.00 -12.20 -3.97
CA ASP A 381 20.44 -13.22 -4.86
C ASP A 381 19.35 -12.65 -5.75
N VAL A 382 18.58 -11.69 -5.25
CA VAL A 382 17.55 -10.98 -6.01
C VAL A 382 18.19 -10.10 -7.09
N LEU A 383 19.21 -9.32 -6.73
CA LEU A 383 19.97 -8.50 -7.70
C LEU A 383 20.64 -9.38 -8.76
N ARG A 384 21.20 -10.53 -8.36
CA ARG A 384 21.81 -11.49 -9.28
C ARG A 384 20.78 -12.17 -10.19
N TYR A 385 19.58 -12.44 -9.68
CA TYR A 385 18.47 -12.95 -10.47
C TYR A 385 18.05 -11.94 -11.55
N VAL A 386 17.88 -10.67 -11.18
CA VAL A 386 17.51 -9.61 -12.12
C VAL A 386 18.60 -9.40 -13.17
N ALA A 387 19.84 -9.13 -12.75
CA ALA A 387 20.93 -8.77 -13.66
C ALA A 387 21.41 -9.94 -14.55
N TYR A 388 21.38 -11.18 -14.05
CA TYR A 388 22.05 -12.31 -14.70
C TYR A 388 21.16 -13.56 -14.87
N SER A 389 19.86 -13.46 -14.57
CA SER A 389 18.90 -14.59 -14.68
C SER A 389 19.34 -15.84 -13.90
N LYS A 390 20.05 -15.66 -12.77
CA LYS A 390 20.52 -16.77 -11.94
C LYS A 390 19.48 -17.15 -10.89
N LYS A 391 19.39 -18.44 -10.58
CA LYS A 391 18.52 -18.93 -9.51
C LYS A 391 18.89 -18.31 -8.15
N VAL A 392 17.87 -17.83 -7.43
CA VAL A 392 17.99 -17.32 -6.06
C VAL A 392 18.37 -18.44 -5.09
N LEU A 393 19.24 -18.13 -4.13
CA LEU A 393 19.72 -19.07 -3.12
C LEU A 393 19.20 -18.69 -1.73
N PRO A 394 18.53 -19.60 -0.99
CA PRO A 394 18.10 -19.31 0.37
C PRO A 394 19.27 -18.99 1.31
N ARG A 395 19.06 -18.05 2.24
CA ARG A 395 20.06 -17.62 3.24
C ARG A 395 20.60 -18.79 4.05
N LEU A 396 19.75 -19.75 4.42
CA LEU A 396 20.14 -20.97 5.13
C LEU A 396 21.14 -21.82 4.33
N GLU A 397 20.89 -21.99 3.04
CA GLU A 397 21.78 -22.76 2.17
C GLU A 397 23.12 -22.02 1.99
N ARG A 398 23.06 -20.69 1.79
CA ARG A 398 24.24 -19.83 1.72
C ARG A 398 25.10 -19.93 2.99
N ALA A 399 24.47 -19.80 4.15
CA ALA A 399 25.16 -19.93 5.44
C ALA A 399 25.78 -21.32 5.61
N THR A 400 25.07 -22.38 5.20
CA THR A 400 25.59 -23.75 5.26
C THR A 400 26.85 -23.91 4.40
N ARG A 401 26.89 -23.34 3.20
CA ARG A 401 28.08 -23.34 2.35
C ARG A 401 29.23 -22.56 2.99
N ALA A 402 28.95 -21.39 3.58
CA ALA A 402 29.96 -20.58 4.28
C ALA A 402 30.62 -21.33 5.45
N ARG A 403 29.85 -22.15 6.18
CA ARG A 403 30.36 -22.96 7.31
C ARG A 403 31.47 -23.91 6.90
N ALA A 404 31.46 -24.41 5.67
CA ALA A 404 32.49 -25.33 5.18
C ALA A 404 33.89 -24.69 5.09
N TYR A 405 33.95 -23.36 5.04
CA TYR A 405 35.21 -22.60 4.94
C TYR A 405 35.69 -22.06 6.30
N LEU A 406 35.07 -22.47 7.41
CA LEU A 406 35.46 -22.03 8.75
C LEU A 406 36.63 -22.83 9.35
N SER A 407 37.15 -23.83 8.64
CA SER A 407 38.21 -24.72 9.13
C SER A 407 39.51 -24.00 9.50
N ASP A 408 39.75 -22.83 8.91
CA ASP A 408 40.99 -22.07 9.09
C ASP A 408 40.98 -21.21 10.37
N TYR A 409 39.84 -21.13 11.06
CA TYR A 409 39.67 -20.37 12.31
C TYR A 409 39.80 -21.28 13.54
N ASP A 410 40.17 -20.70 14.69
CA ASP A 410 40.17 -21.44 15.96
C ASP A 410 38.74 -21.76 16.46
N ALA A 411 38.62 -22.66 17.43
CA ALA A 411 37.32 -23.14 17.92
C ALA A 411 36.40 -22.01 18.45
N ASN A 412 36.95 -21.00 19.13
CA ASN A 412 36.16 -19.89 19.66
C ASN A 412 35.71 -18.97 18.53
N GLN A 413 36.58 -18.71 17.56
CA GLN A 413 36.24 -17.94 16.36
C GLN A 413 35.18 -18.66 15.52
N GLN A 414 35.31 -19.98 15.31
CA GLN A 414 34.31 -20.77 14.61
C GLN A 414 32.94 -20.69 15.29
N GLU A 415 32.89 -20.78 16.63
CA GLU A 415 31.63 -20.65 17.37
C GLU A 415 31.00 -19.27 17.15
N PHE A 416 31.79 -18.19 17.22
CA PHE A 416 31.31 -16.83 16.98
C PHE A 416 30.82 -16.63 15.53
N LEU A 417 31.58 -17.08 14.53
CA LEU A 417 31.21 -16.94 13.13
C LEU A 417 29.97 -17.76 12.79
N ASN A 418 29.80 -18.94 13.38
CA ASN A 418 28.56 -19.71 13.26
C ASN A 418 27.36 -18.97 13.84
N PHE A 419 27.54 -18.32 15.00
CA PHE A 419 26.50 -17.47 15.59
C PHE A 419 26.14 -16.27 14.68
N VAL A 420 27.13 -15.61 14.07
CA VAL A 420 26.88 -14.54 13.09
C VAL A 420 26.07 -15.06 11.90
N LEU A 421 26.41 -16.23 11.37
CA LEU A 421 25.66 -16.88 10.30
C LEU A 421 24.21 -17.19 10.71
N ASP A 422 23.97 -17.61 11.95
CA ASP A 422 22.61 -17.84 12.46
C ASP A 422 21.79 -16.54 12.54
N GLN A 423 22.40 -15.42 12.92
CA GLN A 423 21.74 -14.11 12.91
C GLN A 423 21.43 -13.66 11.48
N TYR A 424 22.38 -13.83 10.56
CA TYR A 424 22.17 -13.56 9.14
C TYR A 424 21.02 -14.37 8.53
N VAL A 425 20.91 -15.67 8.86
CA VAL A 425 19.79 -16.52 8.38
C VAL A 425 18.45 -15.99 8.86
N LYS A 426 18.38 -15.43 10.08
CA LYS A 426 17.15 -14.88 10.65
C LYS A 426 16.83 -13.50 10.09
N ALA A 427 17.74 -12.54 10.25
CA ALA A 427 17.49 -11.12 10.03
C ALA A 427 18.00 -10.59 8.67
N GLY A 428 18.95 -11.27 8.03
CA GLY A 428 19.41 -10.92 6.68
C GLY A 428 20.76 -10.21 6.65
N TYR A 429 21.07 -9.60 5.51
CA TYR A 429 22.40 -9.05 5.21
C TYR A 429 22.77 -7.85 6.08
N GLU A 430 21.79 -7.18 6.70
CA GLU A 430 22.02 -6.05 7.61
C GLU A 430 22.86 -6.44 8.82
N GLU A 431 22.70 -7.67 9.35
CA GLU A 431 23.50 -8.18 10.46
C GLU A 431 24.99 -8.32 10.11
N LEU A 432 25.33 -8.26 8.82
CA LEU A 432 26.69 -8.33 8.33
C LEU A 432 27.34 -6.94 8.20
N ASP A 433 26.66 -5.86 8.56
CA ASP A 433 27.26 -4.53 8.60
C ASP A 433 28.30 -4.41 9.74
N ASP A 434 29.36 -3.64 9.50
CA ASP A 434 30.43 -3.45 10.49
C ASP A 434 29.94 -2.80 11.79
N SER A 435 28.92 -1.94 11.70
CA SER A 435 28.28 -1.31 12.86
C SER A 435 27.57 -2.33 13.78
N ARG A 436 27.18 -3.49 13.24
CA ARG A 436 26.50 -4.57 14.00
C ARG A 436 27.44 -5.41 14.82
N LEU A 437 28.74 -5.42 14.52
CA LEU A 437 29.72 -6.27 15.19
C LEU A 437 29.70 -6.08 16.71
N GLY A 438 29.62 -4.84 17.20
CA GLY A 438 29.55 -4.55 18.63
C GLY A 438 28.31 -5.16 19.30
N ALA A 439 27.14 -5.00 18.68
CA ALA A 439 25.88 -5.55 19.16
C ALA A 439 25.89 -7.09 19.17
N LEU A 440 26.45 -7.72 18.13
CA LEU A 440 26.58 -9.18 18.04
C LEU A 440 27.50 -9.75 19.12
N LEU A 441 28.62 -9.07 19.42
CA LEU A 441 29.52 -9.48 20.50
C LEU A 441 28.83 -9.39 21.87
N VAL A 442 28.09 -8.31 22.13
CA VAL A 442 27.30 -8.16 23.36
C VAL A 442 26.21 -9.22 23.45
N LEU A 443 25.52 -9.51 22.34
CA LEU A 443 24.45 -10.51 22.30
C LEU A 443 24.95 -11.92 22.62
N LYS A 444 26.14 -12.30 22.14
CA LYS A 444 26.72 -13.63 22.36
C LYS A 444 27.48 -13.77 23.68
N TYR A 445 28.20 -12.73 24.11
CA TYR A 445 29.13 -12.78 25.25
C TYR A 445 28.74 -11.90 26.44
N HIS A 446 27.57 -11.27 26.40
CA HIS A 446 27.05 -10.30 27.38
C HIS A 446 27.80 -8.96 27.45
N SER A 447 29.08 -8.91 27.08
CA SER A 447 29.84 -7.67 26.99
C SER A 447 31.00 -7.76 25.98
N VAL A 448 31.40 -6.62 25.42
CA VAL A 448 32.58 -6.54 24.53
C VAL A 448 33.88 -6.94 25.24
N PRO A 449 34.14 -6.54 26.51
CA PRO A 449 35.32 -7.03 27.24
C PRO A 449 35.37 -8.55 27.40
N ASP A 450 34.24 -9.21 27.65
CA ASP A 450 34.19 -10.67 27.78
C ASP A 450 34.46 -11.34 26.43
N ALA A 451 33.89 -10.80 25.35
CA ALA A 451 34.18 -11.26 24.00
C ALA A 451 35.68 -11.16 23.66
N LYS A 452 36.37 -10.08 24.05
CA LYS A 452 37.83 -9.93 23.85
C LYS A 452 38.63 -10.97 24.62
N ARG A 453 38.20 -11.40 25.81
CA ARG A 453 38.91 -12.46 26.56
C ARG A 453 38.82 -13.82 25.86
N VAL A 454 37.72 -14.08 25.15
CA VAL A 454 37.47 -15.35 24.45
C VAL A 454 38.05 -15.37 23.04
N LEU A 455 37.83 -14.28 22.28
CA LEU A 455 38.16 -14.18 20.85
C LEU A 455 39.46 -13.44 20.55
N GLY A 456 40.06 -12.77 21.56
CA GLY A 456 41.32 -12.05 21.43
C GLY A 456 41.18 -10.61 20.94
N ASN A 457 42.06 -10.22 20.01
CA ASN A 457 42.22 -8.83 19.59
C ASN A 457 40.99 -8.32 18.78
N PRO A 458 40.43 -7.14 19.09
CA PRO A 458 39.34 -6.56 18.29
C PRO A 458 39.61 -6.46 16.79
N ALA A 459 40.86 -6.20 16.38
CA ALA A 459 41.22 -6.13 14.97
C ALA A 459 41.09 -7.49 14.28
N THR A 460 41.49 -8.58 14.94
CA THR A 460 41.36 -9.94 14.39
C THR A 460 39.91 -10.39 14.35
N ILE A 461 39.10 -10.00 15.35
CA ILE A 461 37.65 -10.28 15.37
C ILE A 461 36.95 -9.61 14.19
N ARG A 462 37.22 -8.31 13.97
CA ARG A 462 36.66 -7.56 12.85
C ARG A 462 37.12 -8.13 11.51
N GLN A 463 38.39 -8.51 11.40
CA GLN A 463 38.93 -9.13 10.19
C GLN A 463 38.22 -10.46 9.87
N ALA A 464 38.07 -11.35 10.85
CA ALA A 464 37.35 -12.62 10.69
C ALA A 464 35.87 -12.40 10.31
N PHE A 465 35.22 -11.40 10.91
CA PHE A 465 33.84 -11.01 10.58
C PHE A 465 33.69 -10.53 9.13
N ILE A 466 34.65 -9.78 8.61
CA ILE A 466 34.64 -9.32 7.20
C ILE A 466 35.00 -10.47 6.25
N GLU A 467 35.99 -11.29 6.58
CA GLU A 467 36.43 -12.42 5.74
C GLU A 467 35.35 -13.49 5.60
N LEU A 468 34.55 -13.73 6.65
CA LEU A 468 33.36 -14.60 6.59
C LEU A 468 32.43 -14.25 5.43
N GLN A 469 32.24 -12.97 5.16
CA GLN A 469 31.33 -12.49 4.12
C GLN A 469 31.82 -12.84 2.72
N GLY A 470 33.15 -12.86 2.49
CA GLY A 470 33.71 -13.41 1.26
C GLY A 470 33.36 -14.89 1.05
N GLY A 471 33.29 -15.66 2.14
CA GLY A 471 32.84 -17.05 2.14
C GLY A 471 31.34 -17.22 1.85
N LEU A 472 30.50 -16.30 2.33
CA LEU A 472 29.06 -16.28 2.07
C LEU A 472 28.72 -16.14 0.59
N TYR A 473 29.46 -15.34 -0.17
CA TYR A 473 29.15 -15.02 -1.57
C TYR A 473 30.05 -15.73 -2.59
N ARG A 474 30.92 -16.64 -2.13
CA ARG A 474 31.81 -17.43 -3.00
C ARG A 474 31.01 -18.34 -3.93
N GLU A 475 31.51 -18.49 -5.16
CA GLU A 475 30.96 -19.46 -6.10
C GLU A 475 31.27 -20.89 -5.64
N SER A 476 30.30 -21.80 -5.79
CA SER A 476 30.52 -23.22 -5.53
C SER A 476 31.26 -23.80 -6.72
N ALA A 477 32.38 -24.49 -6.47
CA ALA A 477 33.19 -25.14 -7.49
C ALA A 477 32.40 -26.22 -8.25
#